data_AF-A0A4V1CKB1-F1
#
_entry.id   AF-A0A4V1CKB1-F1
#
_cell.length_a   1.000
_cell.length_b   1.000
_cell.length_c   1.000
_cell.angle_alpha   90.00
_cell.angle_beta   90.00
_cell.angle_gamma   90.00
#
_symmetry.space_group_name_H-M   'P 1'
#
loop_
_entity.id
_entity.type
_entity.pdbx_description
1 polymer ?
#
loop_
_entity_poly.entity_id
_entity_poly.type
_entity_poly.pdbx_seq_one_letter_code
_entity_poly.pdbx_strand_id
1 'polypeptide(L)' 'MSPEEISQRLELLRVEHRDLDAAIIALGEGTAADQLQIARLKKRKLKLRDEIAWCEDQLLPDIIA' A
#
# COMPACT_ATOMS: atom_id res chain seq x y z
N MET A 1 -6.56 -0.04 19.31
CA MET A 1 -6.25 1.27 18.70
C MET A 1 -7.51 2.10 18.72
N SER A 2 -7.41 3.39 19.03
CA SER A 2 -8.52 4.32 18.87
C SER A 2 -8.80 4.56 17.38
N PRO A 3 -10.01 4.98 16.99
CA PRO A 3 -10.32 5.36 15.60
C PRO A 3 -9.36 6.44 15.05
N GLU A 4 -8.87 7.34 15.90
CA GLU A 4 -7.89 8.36 15.54
C GLU A 4 -6.52 7.75 15.19
N GLU A 5 -6.05 6.79 15.98
CA GLU A 5 -4.80 6.05 15.71
C GLU A 5 -4.90 5.26 14.40
N ILE A 6 -6.04 4.63 14.13
CA ILE A 6 -6.27 3.87 12.89
C ILE A 6 -6.30 4.83 11.69
N SER A 7 -6.91 6.00 11.82
CA SER A 7 -6.95 7.02 10.77
C SER A 7 -5.55 7.56 10.43
N GLN A 8 -4.73 7.85 11.44
CA GLN A 8 -3.34 8.26 11.24
C GLN A 8 -2.52 7.16 10.57
N ARG A 9 -2.69 5.91 11.02
CA ARG A 9 -2.02 4.76 10.38
C ARG A 9 -2.46 4.59 8.93
N LEU A 10 -3.76 4.72 8.64
CA LEU A 10 -4.31 4.62 7.29
C LEU A 10 -3.70 5.66 6.35
N GLU A 11 -3.54 6.91 6.81
CA GLU A 11 -2.90 7.97 6.03
C GLU A 11 -1.44 7.63 5.69
N LEU A 12 -0.67 7.16 6.69
CA LEU A 12 0.72 6.74 6.48
C LEU A 12 0.83 5.57 5.49
N LEU A 13 -0.03 4.56 5.64
CA LEU A 13 -0.06 3.40 4.74
C LEU A 13 -0.41 3.81 3.30
N ARG A 14 -1.34 4.75 3.11
CA ARG A 14 -1.71 5.28 1.79
C ARG A 14 -0.56 6.03 1.12
N VAL A 15 0.19 6.83 1.89
CA VAL A 15 1.39 7.51 1.39
C VAL A 15 2.44 6.48 0.97
N GLU A 16 2.79 5.52 1.84
CA GLU A 16 3.79 4.49 1.53
C GLU A 16 3.37 3.65 0.30
N HIS A 17 2.09 3.31 0.18
CA HIS A 17 1.56 2.58 -0.96
C HIS A 17 1.70 3.36 -2.27
N ARG A 18 1.46 4.68 -2.25
CA ARG A 18 1.66 5.56 -3.42
C ARG A 18 3.13 5.70 -3.79
N ASP A 19 4.01 5.84 -2.80
CA ASP A 19 5.45 5.94 -3.03
C ASP A 19 6.01 4.65 -3.63
N LEU A 20 5.55 3.49 -3.15
CA LEU A 20 5.91 2.20 -3.74
C LEU A 20 5.43 2.07 -5.19
N ASP A 21 4.26 2.61 -5.52
CA ASP A 21 3.77 2.59 -6.89
C ASP A 21 4.65 3.43 -7.83
N ALA A 22 5.00 4.66 -7.40
CA ALA A 22 5.92 5.52 -8.13
C ALA A 22 7.29 4.85 -8.33
N ALA A 23 7.82 4.19 -7.29
CA ALA A 23 9.08 3.46 -7.37
C ALA A 23 9.01 2.27 -8.35
N ILE A 24 7.90 1.53 -8.38
CA ILE A 24 7.69 0.42 -9.32
C ILE A 24 7.66 0.93 -10.77
N ILE A 25 6.97 2.05 -11.02
CA ILE A 25 6.89 2.67 -12.34
C ILE A 25 8.29 3.10 -12.79
N ALA A 26 9.00 3.86 -11.96
CA ALA A 26 10.34 4.35 -12.27
C ALA A 26 11.34 3.20 -12.55
N LEU A 27 11.26 2.09 -11.79
CA LEU A 27 12.08 0.91 -12.06
C LEU A 27 11.71 0.19 -13.36
N GLY A 28 10.42 0.20 -13.73
CA GLY A 28 9.91 -0.47 -14.93
C GLY A 28 10.28 0.24 -16.22
N GLU A 29 10.53 1.55 -16.19
CA GLU A 29 10.93 2.35 -17.35
C GLU A 29 12.41 2.17 -17.73
N GLY A 30 13.21 1.54 -16.86
CA GLY A 30 14.63 1.28 -17.11
C GLY A 30 14.86 0.17 -18.16
N THR A 31 15.87 0.35 -19.01
CA THR A 31 16.24 -0.59 -20.09
C THR A 31 16.70 -1.97 -19.59
N ALA A 32 17.12 -2.05 -18.32
CA ALA A 32 17.51 -3.27 -17.61
C ALA A 32 16.69 -3.42 -16.32
N ALA A 33 15.36 -3.30 -16.42
CA ALA A 33 14.46 -3.43 -15.29
C ALA A 33 14.72 -4.73 -14.50
N ASP A 34 15.14 -4.61 -13.24
CA ASP A 34 15.31 -5.74 -12.33
C ASP A 34 13.94 -6.30 -11.95
N GLN A 35 13.52 -7.33 -12.68
CA GLN A 35 12.23 -8.00 -12.50
C GLN A 35 12.07 -8.58 -11.09
N LEU A 36 13.15 -9.02 -10.45
CA LEU A 36 13.11 -9.55 -9.09
C LEU A 36 12.86 -8.42 -8.09
N GLN A 37 13.52 -7.27 -8.26
CA GLN A 37 13.27 -6.09 -7.43
C GLN A 37 11.84 -5.58 -7.60
N ILE A 38 11.34 -5.48 -8.85
CA ILE A 38 9.95 -5.11 -9.14
C ILE A 38 8.96 -6.09 -8.48
N ALA A 39 9.21 -7.40 -8.57
CA ALA A 39 8.36 -8.40 -7.94
C ALA A 39 8.31 -8.25 -6.40
N ARG A 40 9.45 -7.95 -5.76
CA ARG A 40 9.51 -7.67 -4.31
C ARG A 40 8.72 -6.42 -3.93
N LEU A 41 8.85 -5.33 -4.70
CA LEU A 41 8.10 -4.10 -4.46
C LEU A 41 6.60 -4.31 -4.63
N LYS A 42 6.17 -5.02 -5.69
CA LYS A 42 4.76 -5.39 -5.89
C LYS A 42 4.20 -6.22 -4.75
N LYS A 43 4.98 -7.19 -4.23
CA LYS A 43 4.57 -7.98 -3.05
C LYS A 43 4.41 -7.12 -1.80
N ARG A 44 5.29 -6.13 -1.59
CA ARG A 44 5.15 -5.17 -0.47
C ARG A 44 3.91 -4.29 -0.66
N LYS A 45 3.70 -3.77 -1.88
CA LYS A 45 2.52 -2.98 -2.24
C LYS A 45 1.21 -3.73 -1.97
N LEU A 46 1.16 -5.03 -2.32
CA LEU A 46 0.00 -5.88 -2.02
C LEU A 46 -0.30 -5.95 -0.52
N LYS A 47 0.73 -6.18 0.30
CA LYS A 47 0.56 -6.19 1.77
C LYS A 47 0.04 -4.87 2.32
N LEU A 48 0.57 -3.74 1.84
CA LEU A 48 0.07 -2.43 2.26
C LEU A 48 -1.39 -2.23 1.88
N ARG A 49 -1.79 -2.67 0.67
CA ARG A 49 -3.20 -2.61 0.25
C ARG A 49 -4.09 -3.43 1.19
N ASP A 50 -3.66 -4.62 1.58
CA ASP A 50 -4.41 -5.47 2.49
C ASP A 50 -4.49 -4.86 3.91
N GLU A 51 -3.41 -4.22 4.39
CA GLU A 51 -3.43 -3.47 5.66
C GLU A 51 -4.31 -2.20 5.60
N ILE A 52 -4.32 -1.50 4.46
CA ILE A 52 -5.20 -0.36 4.20
C ILE A 52 -6.66 -0.80 4.29
N ALA A 53 -7.03 -1.89 3.58
CA ALA A 53 -8.38 -2.43 3.61
C ALA A 53 -8.80 -2.80 5.03
N TRP A 54 -7.92 -3.46 5.79
CA TRP A 54 -8.19 -3.76 7.19
C TRP A 54 -8.42 -2.49 8.03
N CYS A 55 -7.60 -1.45 7.87
CA CYS A 55 -7.79 -0.17 8.58
C CYS A 55 -9.10 0.52 8.18
N GLU A 56 -9.45 0.48 6.89
CA GLU A 56 -10.72 1.01 6.36
C GLU A 56 -11.92 0.26 6.94
N ASP A 57 -11.89 -1.06 6.99
CA ASP A 57 -12.94 -1.89 7.59
C ASP A 57 -13.11 -1.61 9.10
N GLN A 58 -12.02 -1.31 9.82
CA GLN A 58 -12.11 -0.92 11.24
C GLN A 58 -12.75 0.46 11.44
N LEU A 59 -12.62 1.37 10.47
CA LEU A 59 -13.17 2.73 10.54
C LEU A 59 -14.58 2.82 9.96
N LEU A 60 -14.87 2.02 8.95
CA LEU A 60 -16.12 1.96 8.20
C LEU A 60 -16.54 0.48 8.04
N PRO A 61 -17.09 -0.14 9.10
CA PRO A 61 -17.39 -1.57 9.12
C PRO A 61 -18.49 -2.01 8.14
N ASP A 62 -19.09 -1.11 7.36
CA ASP A 62 -20.40 -1.30 6.71
C ASP A 62 -20.43 -0.94 5.20
N ILE A 63 -19.34 -1.17 4.46
CA ILE A 63 -19.30 -0.93 3.00
C ILE A 63 -18.95 -2.16 2.15
N ILE A 64 -18.60 -3.29 2.77
CA ILE A 64 -18.21 -4.53 2.08
C ILE A 64 -18.91 -5.75 2.74
N ALA A 65 -20.26 -5.77 2.68
CA ALA A 65 -21.11 -6.92 3.00
C ALA A 65 -22.08 -7.20 1.84
#